data_AF-A0A0G0XNQ1-F1
#
_entry.id   AF-A0A0G0XNQ1-F1
#
_cell.length_a   1.000
_cell.length_b   1.000
_cell.length_c   1.000
_cell.angle_alpha   90.00
_cell.angle_beta   90.00
_cell.angle_gamma   90.00
#
_symmetry.space_group_name_H-M   'P 1'
#
loop_
_entity.id
_entity.type
_entity.pdbx_description
1 polymer ?
#
loop_
_entity_poly.entity_id
_entity_poly.type
_entity_poly.pdbx_seq_one_letter_code
_entity_poly.pdbx_strand_id
1 'polypeptide(L)' 'MVKINEKILDFNLDAFYQEQIKKIKLSDYKGKWLILFFYPADFTFVCPTELEELAENYNEIKKLG' A
#
# COMPACT_ATOMS: atom_id res chain seq x y z
N MET A 1 17.70 -3.42 -2.43
CA MET A 1 17.49 -2.04 -2.93
C MET A 1 16.60 -2.13 -4.15
N VAL A 2 15.42 -1.51 -4.14
CA VAL A 2 14.50 -1.51 -5.30
C VAL A 2 15.04 -0.52 -6.34
N LYS A 3 15.05 -0.91 -7.62
CA LYS A 3 15.44 -0.01 -8.71
C LYS A 3 14.24 0.30 -9.61
N ILE A 4 14.23 1.51 -10.15
CA ILE A 4 13.25 1.94 -11.14
C ILE A 4 13.38 1.04 -12.39
N ASN A 5 12.25 0.69 -13.01
CA ASN A 5 12.12 -0.21 -14.16
C ASN A 5 12.54 -1.67 -13.93
N GLU A 6 12.89 -2.06 -12.70
CA GLU A 6 13.02 -3.46 -12.33
C GLU A 6 11.69 -3.99 -11.77
N LYS A 7 11.37 -5.25 -12.06
CA LYS A 7 10.22 -5.90 -11.43
C LYS A 7 10.52 -6.10 -9.96
N ILE A 8 9.60 -5.64 -9.11
CA ILE A 8 9.65 -5.91 -7.68
C ILE A 8 9.52 -7.40 -7.41
N LEU A 9 10.23 -7.88 -6.39
CA LEU A 9 10.08 -9.25 -5.91
C LEU A 9 8.65 -9.46 -5.41
N ASP A 10 8.13 -10.65 -5.69
CA ASP A 10 6.83 -11.07 -5.15
C ASP A 10 7.01 -11.46 -3.70
N PHE A 11 6.14 -10.96 -2.83
CA PHE A 11 6.17 -11.27 -1.41
C PHE A 11 4.74 -11.36 -0.85
N ASN A 12 4.62 -12.13 0.23
CA ASN A 12 3.37 -12.32 0.96
C ASN A 12 3.45 -11.53 2.27
N LEU A 13 2.37 -10.85 2.62
CA LEU A 13 2.25 -10.12 3.87
C LEU A 13 0.91 -10.41 4.52
N ASP A 14 0.87 -10.27 5.84
CA ASP A 14 -0.38 -10.12 6.57
C ASP A 14 -0.73 -8.63 6.60
N ALA A 15 -1.96 -8.30 6.20
CA ALA A 15 -2.47 -6.92 6.15
C ALA A 15 -3.77 -6.81 6.95
N PHE A 16 -3.91 -5.75 7.74
CA PHE A 16 -5.16 -5.45 8.42
C PHE A 16 -6.09 -4.65 7.49
N TYR A 17 -7.25 -5.19 7.17
CA TYR A 17 -8.24 -4.54 6.31
C TYR A 17 -9.66 -4.96 6.67
N GLN A 18 -10.54 -3.97 6.89
CA GLN A 18 -11.93 -4.17 7.33
C GLN A 18 -12.02 -5.07 8.58
N GLU A 19 -11.28 -4.70 9.61
CA GLU A 19 -11.26 -5.38 10.92
C GLU A 19 -10.78 -6.84 10.88
N GLN A 20 -10.10 -7.25 9.80
CA GLN A 20 -9.60 -8.61 9.63
C GLN A 20 -8.15 -8.61 9.15
N ILE A 21 -7.39 -9.61 9.60
CA ILE A 21 -6.07 -9.91 9.06
C ILE A 21 -6.26 -10.73 7.78
N LYS A 22 -5.77 -10.23 6.65
CA LYS A 22 -5.80 -10.89 5.34
C LYS A 22 -4.38 -11.16 4.87
N LYS A 23 -4.17 -12.34 4.28
CA LYS A 23 -2.94 -12.63 3.54
C LYS A 23 -3.03 -11.99 2.17
N ILE A 24 -2.08 -11.12 1.86
CA ILE A 24 -1.95 -10.46 0.56
C ILE A 24 -0.67 -10.92 -0.11
N LYS A 25 -0.72 -11.03 -1.44
CA LYS A 25 0.43 -11.33 -2.27
C LYS A 25 0.52 -10.29 -3.38
N LEU A 26 1.70 -9.73 -3.60
CA LEU A 26 1.88 -8.67 -4.61
C LEU A 26 1.45 -9.12 -6.02
N SER A 27 1.68 -10.39 -6.36
CA SER A 27 1.25 -10.94 -7.64
C SER A 27 -0.26 -10.85 -7.89
N ASP A 28 -1.08 -10.77 -6.85
CA ASP A 28 -2.54 -10.76 -6.97
C ASP A 28 -3.07 -9.42 -7.53
N TYR A 29 -2.23 -8.38 -7.51
CA TYR A 29 -2.53 -7.04 -8.03
C TYR A 29 -2.02 -6.82 -9.46
N LYS A 30 -1.47 -7.84 -10.11
CA LYS A 30 -0.99 -7.73 -11.51
C LYS A 30 -2.11 -7.24 -12.43
N GLY A 31 -1.75 -6.32 -13.33
CA GLY A 31 -2.68 -5.71 -14.28
C GLY A 31 -3.46 -4.51 -13.72
N LYS A 32 -3.23 -4.14 -12.46
CA LYS A 32 -3.72 -2.89 -11.85
C LYS A 32 -2.54 -1.99 -11.49
N TRP A 33 -2.78 -0.70 -11.43
CA TRP A 33 -1.86 0.21 -10.76
C TRP A 33 -1.88 -0.07 -9.26
N LEU A 34 -0.69 -0.17 -8.67
CA LEU A 34 -0.50 -0.44 -7.25
C LEU A 34 0.39 0.64 -6.64
N ILE A 35 -0.12 1.31 -5.61
CA ILE A 35 0.66 2.21 -4.78
C ILE A 35 1.09 1.42 -3.54
N LEU A 36 2.41 1.24 -3.36
CA LEU A 36 3.01 0.69 -2.16
C LEU A 36 3.65 1.84 -1.38
N PHE A 37 3.00 2.25 -0.30
CA PHE A 37 3.46 3.33 0.58
C PHE A 37 4.09 2.73 1.83
N PHE A 38 5.29 3.20 2.18
CA PHE A 38 6.02 2.77 3.37
C PHE A 38 6.15 3.96 4.31
N TYR A 39 5.82 3.76 5.58
CA TYR A 39 6.01 4.74 6.63
C TYR A 39 6.85 4.12 7.76
N PRO A 40 7.63 4.92 8.53
CA PRO A 40 8.60 4.40 9.49
C PRO A 40 8.04 3.51 10.61
N ALA A 41 6.96 3.94 11.26
CA ALA A 41 6.36 3.23 12.40
C ALA A 41 4.98 3.79 12.76
N ASP A 42 4.13 2.92 13.30
CA ASP A 42 2.85 3.27 13.92
C ASP A 42 3.05 4.19 15.15
N PHE A 43 2.06 5.04 15.43
CA PHE A 43 2.01 5.92 16.62
C PHE A 43 3.18 6.91 16.73
N THR A 44 3.69 7.38 15.58
CA THR A 44 4.65 8.49 15.51
C THR A 44 3.97 9.79 15.06
N PHE A 45 4.66 10.92 15.14
CA PHE A 45 4.04 12.26 14.99
C PHE A 45 3.71 12.67 13.54
N VAL A 46 4.44 12.17 12.54
CA VAL A 46 4.29 12.59 11.12
C VAL A 46 3.50 11.57 10.30
N CYS A 47 3.63 10.27 10.60
CA CYS A 47 2.95 9.21 9.88
C CYS A 47 1.41 9.30 9.85
N PRO A 48 0.68 9.81 10.87
CA PRO A 48 -0.77 9.81 10.81
C PRO A 48 -1.32 10.75 9.74
N THR A 49 -0.66 11.88 9.46
CA THR A 49 -1.16 12.85 8.47
C THR A 49 -1.04 12.33 7.04
N GLU A 50 0.06 11.65 6.70
CA GLU A 50 0.25 11.08 5.35
C GLU A 50 -0.72 9.91 5.09
N LEU A 51 -0.96 9.07 6.11
CA LEU A 51 -1.91 7.97 6.01
C LEU A 51 -3.36 8.46 5.94
N GLU A 52 -3.70 9.51 6.68
CA GLU A 52 -5.02 10.16 6.62
C GLU A 52 -5.29 10.74 5.23
N GLU A 53 -4.36 11.50 4.68
CA GLU A 53 -4.51 12.10 3.34
C GLU A 53 -4.66 11.03 2.24
N LEU A 54 -3.91 9.92 2.33
CA LEU A 54 -4.09 8.77 1.43
C LEU A 54 -5.48 8.13 1.56
N ALA A 55 -6.02 8.05 2.78
CA ALA A 55 -7.35 7.51 3.02
C ALA A 55 -8.46 8.42 2.48
N GLU A 56 -8.35 9.74 2.67
CA GLU A 56 -9.29 10.73 2.12
C GLU A 56 -9.33 10.69 0.59
N ASN A 57 -8.16 10.60 -0.05
CA ASN A 57 -8.02 10.59 -1.50
C ASN A 57 -8.20 9.20 -2.14
N TYR A 58 -8.46 8.15 -1.35
CA TYR A 58 -8.54 6.77 -1.83
C TYR A 58 -9.51 6.59 -3.01
N ASN A 59 -10.67 7.23 -2.95
CA ASN A 59 -11.67 7.13 -4.02
C ASN A 59 -11.21 7.75 -5.34
N GLU A 60 -10.48 8.88 -5.27
CA GLU A 60 -9.94 9.52 -6.47
C GLU A 60 -8.79 8.70 -7.05
N ILE A 61 -7.87 8.23 -6.21
CA ILE A 61 -6.77 7.33 -6.62
C ILE A 61 -7.32 6.08 -7.32
N LYS A 62 -8.38 5.49 -6.76
CA LYS A 62 -9.02 4.30 -7.34
C LYS A 62 -9.68 4.56 -8.70
N LYS A 63 -10.13 5.79 -8.98
CA LYS A 63 -10.68 6.14 -10.31
C LYS A 63 -9.59 6.28 -11.38
N LEU A 64 -8.35 6.56 -10.97
CA LEU A 64 -7.21 6.73 -11.89
C LEU A 64 -6.62 5.39 -12.36
N GLY A 65 -7.05 4.25 -11.79
CA GLY A 65 -6.54 2.91 -12.12
C GLY A 65 -7.56 1.80 -11.93
#